data_AF-A0A8T3MUR1-F1
#
_entry.id   AF-A0A8T3MUR1-F1
#
_cell.length_a   1.000
_cell.length_b   1.000
_cell.length_c   1.000
_cell.angle_alpha   90.00
_cell.angle_beta   90.00
_cell.angle_gamma   90.00
#
_symmetry.space_group_name_H-M   'P 1'
#
loop_
_entity.id
_entity.type
_entity.pdbx_description
1 polymer ?
#
loop_
_entity_poly.entity_id
_entity_poly.type
_entity_poly.pdbx_seq_one_letter_code
_entity_poly.pdbx_strand_id
1 'polypeptide(L)'
;MGRLAIDGGEPVRTTLLPYAHQSIDDDDIAAVTAALRSDWLTTGPRVPAFETELAAFTGARHAVAFSSGTAALHGATAAAGLGPGDEAITTPMTFVATANCVLYVG
;
A
#
# COMPACT_ATOMS: atom_id res chain seq x y z
N MET A 1 20.23 -38.08 -9.51
CA MET A 1 19.92 -36.78 -8.90
C MET A 1 21.17 -35.91 -9.01
N GLY A 2 21.11 -34.74 -9.65
CA GLY A 2 22.26 -33.83 -9.69
C GLY A 2 22.59 -33.27 -8.29
N ARG A 3 23.84 -32.84 -8.08
CA ARG A 3 24.26 -32.15 -6.84
C ARG A 3 23.46 -30.85 -6.69
N LEU A 4 22.93 -30.56 -5.50
CA LEU A 4 22.17 -29.32 -5.27
C LEU A 4 23.09 -28.11 -5.40
N ALA A 5 22.52 -26.97 -5.81
CA ALA A 5 23.27 -25.71 -5.94
C ALA A 5 23.92 -25.28 -4.62
N ILE A 6 23.22 -25.46 -3.49
CA ILE A 6 23.75 -25.17 -2.15
C ILE A 6 24.95 -26.07 -1.77
N ASP A 7 25.09 -27.22 -2.43
CA ASP A 7 26.19 -28.17 -2.24
C ASP A 7 27.28 -28.03 -3.33
N GLY A 8 27.28 -26.92 -4.09
CA GLY A 8 28.23 -26.67 -5.17
C GLY A 8 27.88 -27.35 -6.50
N GLY A 9 26.61 -27.69 -6.72
CA GLY A 9 26.08 -28.05 -8.04
C GLY A 9 25.69 -26.82 -8.87
N GLU A 10 25.36 -27.03 -10.15
CA GLU A 10 24.89 -25.95 -11.03
C GLU A 10 23.48 -25.49 -10.60
N PRO A 11 23.27 -24.18 -10.35
CA PRO A 11 21.94 -23.63 -10.07
C PRO A 11 20.96 -23.83 -11.24
N VAL A 12 19.74 -24.25 -10.91
CA VAL A 12 18.64 -24.37 -11.91
C VAL A 12 18.31 -23.00 -12.54
N ARG A 13 18.57 -21.91 -11.83
CA ARG A 13 18.42 -20.53 -12.32
C ARG A 13 19.70 -19.77 -12.09
N THR A 14 20.19 -19.09 -13.12
CA THR A 14 21.29 -18.12 -13.04
C THR A 14 20.80 -16.72 -12.67
N THR A 15 19.48 -16.46 -12.78
CA THR A 15 18.84 -15.20 -12.41
C THR A 15 18.14 -15.30 -11.06
N LEU A 16 18.30 -14.27 -10.21
CA LEU A 16 17.58 -14.14 -8.93
C LEU A 16 16.06 -14.23 -9.14
N LEU A 17 15.39 -15.02 -8.30
CA LEU A 17 13.93 -15.02 -8.18
C LEU A 17 13.57 -14.31 -6.86
N PRO A 18 13.18 -13.02 -6.89
CA PRO A 18 12.88 -12.28 -5.68
C PRO A 18 11.55 -12.73 -5.06
N TYR A 19 11.40 -12.50 -3.75
CA TYR A 19 10.14 -12.73 -3.04
C TYR A 19 8.99 -11.87 -3.60
N ALA A 20 9.29 -10.62 -3.94
CA ALA A 20 8.35 -9.69 -4.57
C ALA A 20 9.09 -8.76 -5.54
N HIS A 21 8.39 -8.35 -6.60
CA HIS A 21 8.86 -7.37 -7.58
C HIS A 21 7.63 -6.61 -8.11
N GLN A 22 7.78 -5.31 -8.38
CA GLN A 22 6.69 -4.49 -8.91
C GLN A 22 6.45 -4.82 -10.39
N SER A 23 5.19 -4.82 -10.81
CA SER A 23 4.82 -4.78 -12.22
C SER A 23 4.62 -3.32 -12.60
N ILE A 24 5.41 -2.82 -13.55
CA ILE A 24 5.32 -1.46 -14.06
C ILE A 24 5.32 -1.55 -15.58
N ASP A 25 4.38 -0.88 -16.23
CA ASP A 25 4.27 -0.85 -17.69
C ASP A 25 4.30 0.58 -18.27
N ASP A 26 4.06 0.70 -19.58
CA ASP A 26 4.10 1.99 -20.29
C ASP A 26 2.97 2.94 -19.87
N ASP A 27 1.82 2.42 -19.41
CA ASP A 27 0.70 3.23 -18.95
C ASP A 27 1.03 3.88 -17.60
N ASP A 28 1.70 3.14 -16.71
CA ASP A 28 2.23 3.69 -15.45
C ASP A 28 3.21 4.85 -15.70
N ILE A 29 4.15 4.66 -16.64
CA ILE A 29 5.14 5.68 -17.01
C ILE A 29 4.46 6.90 -17.61
N ALA A 30 3.48 6.69 -18.50
CA ALA A 30 2.70 7.75 -19.11
C ALA A 30 1.93 8.56 -18.07
N ALA A 31 1.28 7.89 -17.10
CA ALA A 31 0.53 8.54 -16.03
C ALA A 31 1.42 9.45 -15.16
N VAL A 32 2.60 8.96 -14.75
CA VAL A 32 3.56 9.76 -13.97
C VAL A 32 4.11 10.91 -14.80
N THR A 33 4.49 10.67 -16.05
CA THR A 33 5.01 11.72 -16.94
C THR A 33 3.98 12.83 -17.16
N ALA A 34 2.70 12.46 -17.32
CA ALA A 34 1.62 13.42 -17.46
C ALA A 34 1.40 14.24 -16.16
N ALA A 35 1.65 13.67 -14.97
CA ALA A 35 1.63 14.42 -13.73
C ALA A 35 2.78 15.43 -13.65
N LEU A 36 4.00 14.97 -13.96
CA LEU A 36 5.22 15.81 -13.96
C LEU A 36 5.17 16.99 -14.93
N ARG A 37 4.44 16.85 -16.04
CA ARG A 37 4.26 17.91 -17.05
C ARG A 37 3.06 18.81 -16.81
N SER A 38 2.25 18.53 -15.79
CA SER A 38 1.07 19.34 -15.47
C SER A 38 1.40 20.47 -14.49
N ASP A 39 0.48 21.42 -14.33
CA ASP A 39 0.60 22.50 -13.35
C ASP A 39 0.47 22.02 -11.89
N TRP A 40 0.11 20.75 -11.66
CA TRP A 40 -0.22 20.21 -10.34
C TRP A 40 0.63 18.97 -10.03
N LEU A 41 1.72 19.18 -9.29
CA LEU A 41 2.63 18.10 -8.87
C LEU A 41 2.21 17.41 -7.56
N THR A 42 1.53 18.14 -6.67
CA THR A 42 1.08 17.61 -5.36
C THR A 42 -0.43 17.38 -5.39
N THR A 43 -1.19 18.02 -4.49
CA THR A 43 -2.64 17.94 -4.48
C THR A 43 -3.17 18.61 -5.75
N GLY A 44 -3.90 17.84 -6.54
CA GLY A 44 -4.42 18.27 -7.83
C GLY A 44 -5.54 17.35 -8.30
N PRO A 45 -6.04 17.54 -9.53
CA PRO A 45 -7.22 16.85 -10.02
C PRO A 45 -7.08 15.31 -10.11
N ARG A 46 -5.85 14.80 -10.09
CA ARG A 46 -5.55 13.36 -10.14
C ARG A 46 -5.99 12.61 -8.87
N VAL A 47 -5.92 13.25 -7.70
CA VAL A 47 -6.32 12.62 -6.44
C VAL A 47 -7.85 12.41 -6.38
N PRO A 48 -8.70 13.42 -6.63
CA PRO A 48 -10.16 13.22 -6.67
C PRO A 48 -10.61 12.23 -7.76
N ALA A 49 -9.91 12.19 -8.90
CA ALA A 49 -10.18 11.21 -9.94
C ALA A 49 -9.92 9.78 -9.44
N PHE A 50 -8.74 9.55 -8.84
CA PHE A 50 -8.41 8.27 -8.23
C PHE A 50 -9.40 7.87 -7.12
N GLU A 51 -9.79 8.79 -6.25
CA GLU A 51 -10.78 8.53 -5.19
C GLU A 51 -12.15 8.14 -5.77
N THR A 52 -12.58 8.81 -6.85
CA THR A 52 -13.84 8.49 -7.53
C THR A 52 -13.79 7.08 -8.13
N GLU A 53 -12.71 6.74 -8.82
CA GLU A 53 -12.51 5.43 -9.43
C GLU A 53 -12.41 4.32 -8.36
N LEU A 54 -11.69 4.59 -7.26
CA LEU A 54 -11.54 3.64 -6.16
C LEU A 54 -12.86 3.40 -5.42
N ALA A 55 -13.67 4.44 -5.21
CA ALA A 55 -15.01 4.31 -4.63
C ALA A 55 -15.90 3.44 -5.54
N ALA A 56 -15.87 3.68 -6.85
CA ALA A 56 -16.60 2.88 -7.83
C ALA A 56 -16.12 1.42 -7.87
N PHE A 57 -14.81 1.19 -7.84
CA PHE A 57 -14.20 -0.14 -7.86
C PHE A 57 -14.56 -0.96 -6.61
N THR A 58 -14.54 -0.35 -5.43
CA THR A 58 -14.83 -1.02 -4.15
C THR A 58 -16.33 -1.11 -3.82
N GLY A 59 -17.17 -0.31 -4.49
CA GLY A 59 -18.58 -0.14 -4.13
C GLY A 59 -18.81 0.71 -2.87
N ALA A 60 -17.77 1.35 -2.34
CA ALA A 60 -17.89 2.27 -1.21
C ALA A 60 -18.58 3.57 -1.65
N ARG A 61 -19.29 4.22 -0.72
CA ARG A 61 -19.93 5.52 -0.99
C ARG A 61 -18.90 6.63 -1.25
N HIS A 62 -17.76 6.55 -0.57
CA HIS A 62 -16.66 7.51 -0.62
C HIS A 62 -15.34 6.77 -0.51
N ALA A 63 -14.28 7.34 -1.09
CA ALA A 63 -12.90 6.95 -0.85
C ALA A 63 -12.06 8.20 -0.56
N VAL A 64 -11.01 8.03 0.24
CA VAL A 64 -10.05 9.09 0.58
C VAL A 64 -8.65 8.52 0.43
N ALA A 65 -7.81 9.19 -0.37
CA ALA A 65 -6.45 8.78 -0.61
C ALA A 65 -5.52 9.26 0.51
N PHE A 66 -4.61 8.39 0.94
CA PHE A 66 -3.57 8.69 1.93
C PHE A 66 -2.20 8.33 1.35
N SER A 67 -1.14 8.83 1.98
CA SER A 67 0.24 8.56 1.59
C SER A 67 0.70 7.11 1.83
N SER A 68 -0.02 6.35 2.66
CA SER A 68 0.26 4.94 2.95
C SER A 68 -0.94 4.24 3.59
N GLY A 69 -0.91 2.90 3.63
CA GLY A 69 -1.89 2.11 4.38
C GLY A 69 -1.88 2.40 5.89
N THR A 70 -0.72 2.69 6.48
CA THR A 70 -0.63 3.09 7.90
C THR A 70 -1.30 4.44 8.14
N ALA A 71 -1.09 5.42 7.24
CA ALA A 71 -1.75 6.73 7.34
C ALA A 71 -3.28 6.59 7.19
N ALA A 72 -3.75 5.73 6.28
CA ALA A 72 -5.16 5.42 6.13
C ALA A 72 -5.75 4.76 7.39
N LEU A 73 -5.06 3.78 7.97
CA LEU A 73 -5.48 3.12 9.22
C LEU A 73 -5.51 4.09 10.40
N HIS A 74 -4.51 4.96 10.52
CA HIS A 74 -4.48 6.00 11.56
C HIS A 74 -5.63 7.01 11.39
N GLY A 75 -5.89 7.44 10.15
CA GLY A 75 -7.05 8.29 9.85
C GLY A 75 -8.36 7.59 10.18
N ALA A 76 -8.47 6.27 9.92
CA ALA A 76 -9.64 5.48 10.22
C ALA A 76 -9.87 5.30 11.73
N THR A 77 -8.82 5.03 12.52
CA THR A 77 -8.95 4.94 13.99
C THR A 77 -9.34 6.27 14.60
N ALA A 78 -8.76 7.38 14.14
CA ALA A 78 -9.16 8.72 14.55
C ALA A 78 -10.61 9.06 14.16
N ALA A 79 -11.02 8.73 12.93
CA ALA A 79 -12.39 8.97 12.45
C ALA A 79 -13.45 8.11 13.17
N ALA A 80 -13.06 6.92 13.64
CA ALA A 80 -13.89 6.06 14.49
C ALA A 80 -14.00 6.58 15.93
N GLY A 81 -13.22 7.59 16.30
CA GLY A 81 -13.28 8.26 17.61
C GLY A 81 -12.54 7.53 18.74
N LEU A 82 -11.62 6.62 18.41
CA LEU A 82 -10.81 5.94 19.42
C LEU A 82 -9.88 6.93 20.14
N GLY A 83 -9.67 6.71 21.43
CA GLY A 83 -8.68 7.42 22.23
C GLY A 83 -8.44 6.80 23.61
N PRO A 84 -7.83 7.57 24.54
CA PRO A 84 -7.36 7.06 25.83
C PRO A 84 -8.41 6.29 26.62
N GLY A 85 -8.13 5.01 26.86
CA GLY A 85 -8.98 4.11 27.62
C GLY A 85 -9.95 3.28 26.76
N ASP A 86 -9.98 3.48 25.45
CA ASP A 86 -10.72 2.62 24.53
C ASP A 86 -9.96 1.32 24.25
N GLU A 87 -10.72 0.28 23.89
CA GLU A 87 -10.18 -1.02 23.49
C GLU A 87 -10.42 -1.27 22.00
N ALA A 88 -9.40 -1.76 21.30
CA ALA A 88 -9.50 -2.21 19.92
C ALA A 88 -9.03 -3.66 19.78
N ILE A 89 -9.92 -4.53 19.31
CA ILE A 89 -9.60 -5.93 19.08
C ILE A 89 -8.86 -6.08 17.75
N THR A 90 -7.77 -6.84 17.75
CA THR A 90 -7.00 -7.21 16.56
C THR A 90 -6.54 -8.66 16.65
N THR A 91 -5.79 -9.13 15.66
CA THR A 91 -5.17 -10.46 15.63
C THR A 91 -3.69 -10.39 15.97
N PRO A 92 -3.11 -11.39 16.67
CA PRO A 92 -1.66 -11.47 16.88
C PRO A 92 -0.89 -11.78 15.58
N MET A 93 -1.58 -12.15 14.50
CA MET A 93 -0.99 -12.45 13.18
C MET A 93 -1.45 -11.42 12.14
N THR A 94 -0.84 -10.24 12.16
CA THR A 94 -1.03 -9.16 11.18
C THR A 94 0.24 -8.29 11.08
N PHE A 95 0.28 -7.35 10.14
CA PHE A 95 1.33 -6.34 10.09
C PHE A 95 1.18 -5.33 11.24
N VAL A 96 2.31 -4.89 11.82
CA VAL A 96 2.36 -4.07 13.04
C VAL A 96 1.58 -2.75 12.95
N ALA A 97 1.37 -2.21 11.75
CA ALA A 97 0.58 -0.99 11.56
C ALA A 97 -0.83 -1.12 12.14
N THR A 98 -1.45 -2.31 12.09
CA THR A 98 -2.81 -2.51 12.61
C THR A 98 -2.92 -2.16 14.09
N ALA A 99 -1.99 -2.64 14.93
CA ALA A 99 -1.99 -2.34 16.36
C ALA A 99 -1.45 -0.94 16.64
N ASN A 100 -0.40 -0.51 15.93
CA ASN A 100 0.21 0.80 16.15
C ASN A 100 -0.76 1.96 15.90
N CYS A 101 -1.63 1.87 14.89
CA CYS A 101 -2.60 2.92 14.59
C CYS A 101 -3.66 3.13 15.68
N VAL A 102 -3.91 2.11 16.52
CA VAL A 102 -4.73 2.24 17.73
C VAL A 102 -3.93 3.00 18.79
N LEU A 103 -2.68 2.60 19.03
CA LEU A 103 -1.81 3.27 20.02
C LEU A 103 -1.49 4.73 19.67
N TYR A 104 -1.53 5.10 18.40
CA TYR A 104 -1.29 6.50 17.96
C TYR A 104 -2.37 7.46 18.41
N VAL A 105 -3.61 6.99 18.61
CA VAL A 105 -4.74 7.84 19.03
C VAL A 105 -4.95 7.85 20.54
N GLY A 106 -4.18 7.06 21.30
CA GLY A 106 -4.19 7.01 22.76
C GLY A 106 -4.60 5.63 23.25
#